data_AF-A0A821MJ19-F1
#
_entry.id   AF-A0A821MJ19-F1
#
_cell.length_a   1.000
_cell.length_b   1.000
_cell.length_c   1.000
_cell.angle_alpha   90.00
_cell.angle_beta   90.00
_cell.angle_gamma   90.00
#
_symmetry.space_group_name_H-M   'P 1'
#
loop_
_entity.id
_entity.type
_entity.pdbx_description
1 polymer ?
#
loop_
_entity_poly.entity_id
_entity_poly.type
_entity_poly.pdbx_seq_one_letter_code
_entity_poly.pdbx_strand_id
1 'polypeptide(L)' 'MKLSVTQACAEFSALDGRAFDTMTGYGFQNLAQVLFDAGRSFTNSSIQIQDILPHPTTISRNVGRIYEQSKMQLIQICE' A
#
# COMPACT_ATOMS: atom_id res chain seq x y z
N MET A 1 19.28 -4.04 -6.02
CA MET A 1 17.89 -3.58 -5.95
C MET A 1 16.89 -4.73 -6.11
N LYS A 2 16.86 -5.46 -7.25
CA LYS A 2 15.86 -6.54 -7.43
C LYS A 2 15.99 -7.67 -6.39
N LEU A 3 17.22 -8.11 -6.08
CA LEU A 3 17.49 -9.12 -5.05
C LEU A 3 17.04 -8.70 -3.64
N SER A 4 17.33 -7.46 -3.24
CA SER A 4 16.94 -6.94 -1.92
C SER A 4 15.42 -6.80 -1.79
N VAL A 5 14.73 -6.43 -2.88
CA VAL A 5 13.27 -6.39 -2.91
C VAL A 5 12.68 -7.80 -2.81
N THR A 6 13.23 -8.77 -3.55
CA THR A 6 12.81 -10.17 -3.44
C THR A 6 12.94 -10.72 -2.01
N GLN A 7 14.07 -10.43 -1.35
CA GLN A 7 14.28 -10.84 0.05
C GLN A 7 13.25 -10.21 0.98
N ALA A 8 13.01 -8.91 0.87
CA ALA A 8 12.01 -8.21 1.69
C ALA A 8 10.59 -8.74 1.46
N CYS A 9 10.21 -9.08 0.22
CA CYS A 9 8.93 -9.71 -0.09
C CYS A 9 8.79 -11.11 0.54
N ALA A 10 9.88 -11.89 0.55
CA ALA A 10 9.90 -13.21 1.20
C ALA A 10 9.77 -13.08 2.72
N GLU A 11 10.51 -12.15 3.34
CA GLU A 11 10.41 -11.85 4.77
C GLU A 11 9.02 -11.39 5.17
N PHE A 12 8.43 -10.44 4.43
CA PHE A 12 7.04 -10.02 4.65
C PHE A 12 6.06 -11.20 4.62
N SER A 13 6.21 -12.10 3.64
CA SER A 13 5.32 -13.27 3.53
C SER A 13 5.50 -14.22 4.72
N ALA A 14 6.74 -14.45 5.15
CA ALA A 14 7.06 -15.34 6.26
C ALA A 14 6.67 -14.79 7.63
N LEU A 15 6.89 -13.50 7.88
CA LEU A 15 6.64 -12.86 9.17
C LEU A 15 5.15 -12.56 9.39
N ASP A 16 4.44 -12.15 8.33
CA ASP A 16 3.03 -11.73 8.43
C ASP A 16 2.05 -12.81 7.97
N GLY A 17 2.55 -13.99 7.59
CA GLY A 17 1.73 -15.11 7.11
C GLY A 17 0.93 -14.78 5.85
N ARG A 18 1.52 -14.00 4.93
CA ARG A 18 0.85 -13.55 3.69
C ARG A 18 1.11 -14.51 2.54
N ALA A 19 0.09 -14.72 1.71
CA ALA A 19 0.21 -15.53 0.50
C ALA A 19 1.08 -14.83 -0.56
N PHE A 20 1.83 -15.62 -1.33
CA PHE A 20 2.81 -15.09 -2.29
C PHE A 20 2.17 -14.27 -3.43
N ASP A 21 0.93 -14.61 -3.79
CA ASP A 21 0.13 -13.91 -4.79
C ASP A 21 -0.24 -12.47 -4.38
N THR A 22 -0.13 -12.12 -3.09
CA THR A 22 -0.28 -10.74 -2.59
C THR A 22 0.55 -9.74 -3.41
N MET A 23 1.77 -10.13 -3.83
CA MET A 23 2.68 -9.29 -4.61
C MET A 23 2.17 -8.98 -6.02
N THR A 24 1.26 -9.82 -6.54
CA THR A 24 0.64 -9.65 -7.85
C THR A 24 -0.65 -8.82 -7.78
N GLY A 25 -1.17 -8.56 -6.57
CA GLY A 25 -2.40 -7.80 -6.39
C GLY A 25 -2.23 -6.31 -6.72
N TYR A 26 -3.14 -5.76 -7.51
CA TYR A 26 -3.12 -4.34 -7.91
C TYR A 26 -3.06 -3.38 -6.71
N GLY A 27 -3.79 -3.68 -5.63
CA GLY A 27 -3.77 -2.86 -4.43
C GLY A 27 -2.39 -2.80 -3.75
N PHE A 28 -1.68 -3.92 -3.69
CA PHE A 28 -0.33 -3.97 -3.12
C PHE A 28 0.68 -3.24 -4.02
N GLN A 29 0.61 -3.43 -5.33
CA GLN A 29 1.50 -2.74 -6.29
C GLN A 29 1.30 -1.23 -6.25
N ASN A 30 0.05 -0.76 -6.19
CA ASN A 30 -0.26 0.67 -6.04
C ASN A 30 0.27 1.22 -4.72
N LEU A 31 0.10 0.48 -3.60
CA LEU A 31 0.67 0.87 -2.31
C LEU A 31 2.19 0.97 -2.36
N ALA A 32 2.87 -0.01 -2.95
CA ALA A 32 4.32 -0.03 -3.07
C ALA A 32 4.84 1.16 -3.89
N GLN A 33 4.14 1.52 -4.98
CA GLN A 33 4.47 2.70 -5.78
C GLN A 33 4.31 4.00 -4.97
N VAL A 34 3.20 4.16 -4.24
CA VAL A 34 2.97 5.34 -3.38
C VAL A 34 4.06 5.48 -2.30
N LEU A 35 4.44 4.38 -1.65
CA LEU A 35 5.52 4.38 -0.65
C LEU A 35 6.88 4.72 -1.27
N PHE A 36 7.16 4.22 -2.47
CA PHE A 36 8.39 4.54 -3.19
C PHE A 36 8.46 6.03 -3.56
N ASP A 37 7.38 6.60 -4.08
CA ASP A 37 7.32 8.02 -4.46
C ASP A 37 7.35 8.94 -3.24
N ALA A 38 6.70 8.55 -2.13
CA ALA A 38 6.84 9.23 -0.85
C ALA A 38 8.29 9.21 -0.37
N GLY A 39 8.95 8.04 -0.43
CA GLY A 39 10.38 7.87 -0.12
C GLY A 39 11.28 8.81 -0.91
N ARG A 40 11.00 9.02 -2.21
CA ARG A 40 11.75 9.96 -3.05
C ARG A 40 11.54 11.42 -2.67
N SER A 41 10.40 11.74 -2.07
CA SER A 41 10.03 13.10 -1.68
C SER A 41 10.64 13.49 -0.33
N PHE A 42 11.08 12.52 0.47
CA PHE A 42 11.76 12.77 1.73
C PHE A 42 13.25 13.06 1.51
N THR A 43 13.65 14.31 1.74
CA THR A 43 15.05 14.74 1.71
C THR A 43 15.77 14.54 3.05
N ASN A 44 15.03 14.24 4.12
CA ASN A 44 15.56 14.11 5.48
C ASN A 44 15.61 12.64 5.91
N SER A 45 16.79 12.20 6.35
CA SER A 45 17.12 10.81 6.69
C SER A 45 16.53 10.31 8.02
N SER A 46 15.67 11.09 8.68
CA SER A 46 15.18 10.79 10.04
C SER A 46 13.78 10.19 10.10
N ILE A 47 13.06 10.08 8.98
CA ILE A 47 11.67 9.61 8.99
C ILE A 47 11.62 8.10 9.17
N GLN A 48 10.92 7.66 10.22
CA GLN A 48 10.68 6.25 10.49
C GLN A 48 9.39 5.82 9.80
N ILE A 49 9.37 4.60 9.24
CA ILE A 49 8.19 4.06 8.53
C ILE A 49 6.95 4.02 9.43
N GLN A 50 7.13 3.77 10.73
CA GLN A 50 6.05 3.77 11.73
C GLN A 50 5.33 5.12 11.88
N ASP A 51 5.99 6.24 11.51
CA ASP A 51 5.39 7.57 11.56
C ASP A 51 4.56 7.87 10.29
N ILE A 52 4.79 7.11 9.21
CA ILE A 52 4.08 7.23 7.94
C ILE A 52 2.86 6.29 7.91
N LEU A 53 3.03 5.06 8.40
CA LEU A 53 1.98 4.04 8.31
C LEU A 53 0.80 4.39 9.23
N PRO A 54 -0.43 4.44 8.71
CA PRO A 54 -1.59 4.76 9.51
C PRO A 54 -1.98 3.60 10.43
N HIS A 55 -2.53 3.92 11.61
CA HIS A 55 -3.11 2.94 12.51
C HIS A 55 -4.23 2.11 11.81
N PRO A 56 -4.40 0.81 12.08
CA PRO A 56 -5.43 -0.03 11.47
C PRO A 56 -6.85 0.54 11.55
N THR A 57 -7.21 1.18 12.66
CA THR A 57 -8.51 1.88 12.82
C THR A 57 -8.71 3.01 11.81
N THR A 58 -7.63 3.71 11.44
CA THR A 58 -7.69 4.76 10.40
C THR A 58 -7.87 4.17 9.02
N ILE A 59 -7.25 3.02 8.72
CA ILE A 59 -7.48 2.27 7.49
C ILE A 59 -8.94 1.82 7.41
N SER A 60 -9.45 1.14 8.45
CA SER A 60 -10.83 0.66 8.51
C SER A 60 -11.86 1.76 8.22
N ARG A 61 -11.70 2.94 8.83
CA ARG A 61 -12.58 4.09 8.56
C ARG A 61 -12.50 4.60 7.12
N ASN A 62 -11.32 4.54 6.49
CA ASN A 62 -11.12 5.03 5.13
C ASN A 62 -11.57 4.04 4.05
N VAL A 63 -11.55 2.73 4.31
CA VAL A 63 -11.98 1.71 3.34
C VAL A 63 -13.42 1.95 2.90
N GLY A 64 -14.34 2.21 3.84
CA GLY A 64 -15.74 2.51 3.51
C GLY A 64 -15.88 3.73 2.59
N ARG A 65 -15.11 4.79 2.85
CA ARG A 65 -15.10 5.99 2.01
C ARG A 65 -14.57 5.71 0.60
N ILE A 66 -13.50 4.94 0.47
CA ILE A 66 -12.91 4.59 -0.83
C ILE A 66 -13.91 3.74 -1.64
N TYR A 67 -14.56 2.78 -1.00
CA TYR A 67 -15.58 1.96 -1.65
C TYR A 67 -16.72 2.81 -2.23
N GLU A 68 -17.28 3.74 -1.44
CA GLU A 68 -18.35 4.63 -1.93
C GLU A 68 -17.88 5.55 -3.07
N GLN A 69 -16.64 6.05 -3.01
CA GLN A 69 -16.07 6.86 -4.09
C GLN A 69 -15.92 6.07 -5.39
N SER A 70 -15.39 4.85 -5.33
CA SER A 70 -15.27 3.99 -6.49
C SER A 70 -16.64 3.61 -7.06
N LYS A 71 -17.64 3.39 -6.21
CA LYS A 71 -19.01 3.13 -6.63
C LYS A 71 -19.62 4.32 -7.37
N MET A 72 -19.45 5.55 -6.86
CA MET A 72 -19.95 6.76 -7.53
C MET A 72 -19.28 7.01 -8.89
N GLN A 73 -17.98 6.75 -9.01
CA GLN A 73 -17.27 6.88 -10.29
C GLN A 73 -17.79 5.92 -11.35
N LEU A 74 -18.16 4.69 -10.97
CA LEU A 74 -18.75 3.73 -11.91
C LEU A 74 -20.15 4.18 -12.38
N ILE A 75 -20.96 4.77 -11.49
CA ILE A 75 -22.29 5.27 -11.85
C ILE A 75 -22.18 6.42 -12.88
N GLN A 76 -21.25 7.36 -12.68
CA GLN A 76 -21.03 8.48 -13.60
C GLN A 76 -20.48 8.09 -14.98
N ILE A 77 -19.87 6.91 -15.13
CA ILE A 77 -19.40 6.41 -16.43
C ILE A 77 -20.56 5.75 -17.22
N CYS A 78 -21.63 5.36 -16.54
CA CYS A 78 -22.78 4.69 -17.13
C CYS A 78 -23.94 5.64 -17.50
N GLU A 79 -23.86 6.92 -17.11
CA GLU A 79 -24.79 8.00 -17.50
C GLU A 79 -24.21 8.85 -18.63
#